data_AF-A0A7V0QQV8-F1
#
_entry.id   AF-A0A7V0QQV8-F1
#
_cell.length_a   1.000
_cell.length_b   1.000
_cell.length_c   1.000
_cell.angle_alpha   90.00
_cell.angle_beta   90.00
_cell.angle_gamma   90.00
#
_symmetry.space_group_name_H-M   'P 1'
#
loop_
_entity.id
_entity.type
_entity.pdbx_description
1 polymer ?
#
loop_
_entity_poly.entity_id
_entity_poly.type
_entity_poly.pdbx_seq_one_letter_code
_entity_poly.pdbx_strand_id
1 'polypeptide(L)' 'MSKYKNKEIGKRGEKLAISYLKKRGYRILDKNFRCKIGEIDIVAENDGQIVFVEVKT' A
#
# COMPACT_ATOMS: atom_id res chain seq x y z
N MET A 1 -18.18 -7.78 -15.08
CA MET A 1 -17.00 -7.99 -15.98
C MET A 1 -15.83 -7.20 -15.44
N SER A 2 -14.60 -7.67 -15.18
CA SER A 2 -13.97 -8.98 -15.03
C SER A 2 -12.85 -8.74 -14.00
N LYS A 3 -12.79 -9.57 -12.95
CA LYS A 3 -11.88 -9.49 -11.79
C LYS A 3 -10.37 -9.59 -12.14
N TYR A 4 -10.03 -9.66 -13.43
CA TYR A 4 -8.70 -10.05 -13.94
C TYR A 4 -7.98 -9.00 -14.80
N LYS A 5 -8.58 -7.86 -15.15
CA LYS A 5 -7.87 -6.77 -15.86
C LYS A 5 -7.13 -5.78 -14.94
N ASN A 6 -7.40 -5.80 -13.64
CA ASN A 6 -6.97 -4.75 -12.70
C ASN A 6 -5.76 -5.08 -11.83
N LYS A 7 -5.18 -6.29 -11.92
CA LYS A 7 -4.08 -6.66 -11.01
C LYS A 7 -2.77 -5.94 -11.33
N GLU A 8 -2.47 -5.72 -12.61
CA GLU A 8 -1.29 -4.96 -13.02
C GLU A 8 -1.45 -3.46 -12.73
N ILE A 9 -2.64 -2.92 -12.95
CA ILE A 9 -2.98 -1.53 -12.62
C ILE A 9 -2.87 -1.32 -11.10
N GLY A 10 -3.46 -2.20 -10.30
CA GLY A 10 -3.34 -2.17 -8.83
C GLY A 10 -1.89 -2.22 -8.35
N LYS A 11 -1.09 -3.18 -8.84
CA LYS A 11 0.34 -3.27 -8.53
C LYS A 11 1.11 -2.00 -8.92
N ARG A 12 0.77 -1.38 -10.05
CA ARG A 12 1.39 -0.13 -10.49
C ARG A 12 1.01 1.02 -9.56
N GLY A 13 -0.25 1.09 -9.14
CA GLY A 13 -0.73 2.02 -8.11
C GLY A 13 0.03 1.87 -6.80
N GLU A 14 0.13 0.64 -6.27
CA GLU A 14 0.89 0.35 -5.05
C GLU A 14 2.35 0.79 -5.17
N LYS A 15 3.01 0.48 -6.30
CA LYS A 15 4.40 0.88 -6.54
C LYS A 15 4.57 2.40 -6.56
N LEU A 16 3.63 3.13 -7.16
CA LEU A 16 3.64 4.59 -7.17
C LEU A 16 3.39 5.16 -5.77
N ALA A 17 2.44 4.61 -5.02
CA ALA A 17 2.16 5.00 -3.63
C ALA A 17 3.38 4.80 -2.73
N ILE A 18 4.03 3.63 -2.80
CA ILE A 18 5.27 3.35 -2.05
C ILE A 18 6.36 4.37 -2.40
N SER A 19 6.57 4.65 -3.68
CA SER A 19 7.56 5.63 -4.14
C SER A 19 7.26 7.03 -3.61
N TYR A 20 5.99 7.44 -3.65
CA TYR A 20 5.53 8.72 -3.11
C TYR A 20 5.77 8.83 -1.60
N LEU A 21 5.37 7.80 -0.84
CA LEU A 21 5.55 7.75 0.62
C LEU A 21 7.04 7.83 1.00
N LYS A 22 7.89 7.04 0.36
CA LYS A 22 9.35 7.08 0.60
C LYS A 22 9.96 8.45 0.33
N LYS A 23 9.55 9.11 -0.76
CA LYS A 23 10.01 10.48 -1.09
C LYS A 23 9.57 11.52 -0.06
N ARG A 24 8.50 11.25 0.69
CA ARG A 24 7.98 12.09 1.77
C ARG A 24 8.58 11.76 3.15
N GLY A 25 9.53 10.83 3.23
CA GLY A 25 10.19 10.45 4.49
C GLY A 25 9.59 9.25 5.20
N TYR A 26 8.54 8.64 4.64
CA TYR A 26 7.89 7.48 5.26
C TYR A 26 8.77 6.24 5.13
N ARG A 27 8.85 5.47 6.20
CA ARG A 27 9.45 4.14 6.23
C ARG A 27 8.37 3.10 5.98
N ILE A 28 8.50 2.31 4.92
CA ILE A 28 7.56 1.22 4.64
C ILE A 28 7.88 0.05 5.58
N LEU A 29 6.91 -0.36 6.37
CA LEU A 29 7.02 -1.46 7.33
C LEU A 29 6.55 -2.77 6.72
N ASP A 30 5.43 -2.76 5.99
CA ASP A 30 4.88 -3.94 5.33
C ASP A 30 4.06 -3.55 4.08
N LYS A 31 3.82 -4.52 3.20
CA LYS A 31 3.04 -4.40 1.97
C LYS A 31 2.18 -5.64 1.79
N ASN A 32 0.96 -5.45 1.29
CA ASN A 32 -0.05 -6.51 1.14
C ASN A 32 -0.23 -7.28 2.48
N PHE A 33 -0.31 -6.52 3.59
CA PHE A 33 -0.43 -7.07 4.94
C PHE A 33 -1.76 -7.82 5.07
N ARG A 34 -1.71 -9.01 5.68
CA ARG A 34 -2.88 -9.88 5.85
C ARG A 34 -2.90 -10.49 7.24
N CYS A 35 -4.08 -10.49 7.85
CA CYS A 35 -4.33 -11.13 9.13
C CYS A 35 -5.72 -11.77 9.13
N LYS A 36 -6.10 -12.44 10.23
CA LYS A 36 -7.40 -13.13 10.33
C LYS A 36 -8.62 -12.22 10.13
N ILE A 37 -8.47 -10.92 10.42
CA ILE A 37 -9.58 -9.96 10.42
C ILE A 37 -9.61 -9.04 9.19
N GLY A 38 -8.62 -9.11 8.30
CA GLY A 38 -8.58 -8.25 7.12
C GLY A 38 -7.20 -8.13 6.47
N GLU A 39 -7.13 -7.22 5.50
CA GLU A 39 -5.93 -6.90 4.74
C GLU A 39 -5.75 -5.38 4.60
N ILE A 40 -4.50 -4.95 4.41
CA ILE A 40 -4.12 -3.55 4.15
C ILE A 40 -3.01 -3.54 3.10
N ASP A 41 -3.11 -2.63 2.12
CA ASP A 41 -2.15 -2.57 1.01
C ASP A 41 -0.74 -2.18 1.47
N ILE A 42 -0.61 -1.16 2.32
CA ILE A 42 0.70 -0.67 2.81
C ILE A 42 0.60 -0.29 4.29
N VAL A 43 1.56 -0.75 5.08
CA VAL A 43 1.82 -0.27 6.44
C VAL A 43 3.11 0.54 6.41
N ALA A 44 3.05 1.79 6.86
CA ALA A 44 4.19 2.68 6.90
C ALA A 44 4.35 3.34 8.27
N GLU A 45 5.50 3.96 8.48
CA GLU A 45 5.78 4.77 9.64
C GLU A 45 6.31 6.14 9.21
N ASN A 46 5.85 7.18 9.90
CA ASN A 46 6.33 8.54 9.75
C ASN A 46 6.33 9.23 11.11
N ASP A 47 7.49 9.75 11.52
CA ASP A 47 7.68 10.48 12.79
C ASP A 47 7.11 9.75 14.02
N GLY A 48 7.32 8.44 14.10
CA GLY A 48 6.87 7.56 15.17
C GLY A 48 5.41 7.10 15.06
N GLN A 49 4.67 7.54 14.04
CA GLN A 49 3.27 7.17 13.83
C GLN A 49 3.15 6.03 12.82
N ILE A 50 2.33 5.02 13.13
CA ILE A 50 1.98 3.96 12.19
C ILE A 50 0.82 4.43 11.31
N VAL A 51 1.03 4.37 9.99
CA VAL A 51 0.08 4.82 8.98
C VAL A 51 -0.33 3.65 8.11
N PHE A 52 -1.64 3.39 8.06
CA PHE A 52 -2.26 2.40 7.20
C PHE A 52 -2.74 3.07 5.92
N VAL A 53 -2.36 2.52 4.77
CA VAL A 53 -2.67 3.11 3.47
C VAL A 53 -3.38 2.08 2.59
N GLU A 54 -4.57 2.43 2.14
CA GLU A 54 -5.37 1.71 1.14
C GLU A 54 -5.20 2.41 -0.21
N VAL A 55 -4.78 1.68 -1.25
CA VAL A 55 -4.47 2.22 -2.56
C VAL A 55 -5.65 1.98 -3.51
N LYS A 56 -6.16 3.05 -4.13
CA LYS A 56 -7.20 2.97 -5.16
C LYS A 56 -6.63 3.37 -6.54
N THR A 57 -7.06 2.67 -7.58
CA THR A 57 -6.59 2.82 -8.97
C THR A 57 -7.72 2.88 -9.96
#